data_AF-A0A3L7WVZ3-F1
#
_entry.id   AF-A0A3L7WVZ3-F1
#
_cell.length_a   1.000
_cell.length_b   1.000
_cell.length_c   1.000
_cell.angle_alpha   90.00
_cell.angle_beta   90.00
_cell.angle_gamma   90.00
#
_symmetry.space_group_name_H-M   'P 1'
#
loop_
_entity.id
_entity.type
_entity.pdbx_description
1 polymer ?
#
loop_
_entity_poly.entity_id
_entity_poly.type
_entity_poly.pdbx_seq_one_letter_code
_entity_poly.pdbx_strand_id
1 'polypeptide(L)' 'MRVDIDEALQAETALHKRLVEVCPVDIFAVDGARLVTVEKNLDECTLCDLCIDASGDKVKVVKLYE' A
#
# COMPACT_ATOMS: atom_id res chain seq x y z
N MET A 1 -4.51 -6.26 -9.84
CA MET A 1 -4.84 -4.82 -9.65
C MET A 1 -3.56 -3.99 -9.64
N ARG A 2 -3.62 -2.64 -9.57
CA ARG A 2 -2.44 -1.78 -9.38
C ARG A 2 -2.58 -0.96 -8.10
N VAL A 3 -1.48 -0.72 -7.40
CA VAL A 3 -1.42 0.19 -6.25
C VAL A 3 -0.46 1.32 -6.58
N ASP A 4 -0.96 2.55 -6.58
CA ASP A 4 -0.15 3.75 -6.75
C ASP A 4 0.20 4.32 -5.37
N ILE A 5 1.49 4.59 -5.15
CA ILE A 5 2.01 5.21 -3.93
C ILE A 5 2.57 6.58 -4.32
N ASP A 6 2.08 7.64 -3.67
CA ASP A 6 2.62 8.99 -3.86
C ASP A 6 4.09 9.03 -3.41
N GLU A 7 4.96 9.65 -4.20
CA GLU A 7 6.38 9.78 -3.87
C GLU A 7 6.59 10.55 -2.55
N ALA A 8 5.72 11.50 -2.21
CA ALA A 8 5.77 12.22 -0.93
C ALA A 8 5.61 11.29 0.28
N LEU A 9 4.90 10.16 0.12
CA LEU A 9 4.75 9.16 1.18
C LEU A 9 6.11 8.56 1.60
N GLN A 10 7.08 8.48 0.69
CA GLN A 10 8.39 7.88 0.94
C GLN A 10 9.20 8.63 2.02
N ALA A 11 8.86 9.90 2.27
CA ALA A 11 9.46 10.69 3.36
C ALA A 11 8.83 10.41 4.74
N GLU A 12 7.75 9.61 4.81
CA GLU A 12 6.94 9.40 6.01
C GLU A 12 7.09 7.97 6.55
N THR A 13 8.22 7.71 7.20
CA THR A 13 8.55 6.39 7.76
C THR A 13 7.50 5.83 8.73
N ALA A 14 6.78 6.71 9.44
CA ALA A 14 5.65 6.30 10.29
C ALA A 14 4.49 5.71 9.48
N LEU A 15 4.18 6.28 8.31
CA LEU A 15 3.17 5.72 7.40
C LEU A 15 3.62 4.40 6.79
N HIS A 16 4.92 4.21 6.52
CA HIS A 16 5.41 2.93 6.01
C HIS A 16 5.06 1.78 6.94
N LYS A 17 5.40 1.93 8.22
CA LYS A 17 5.10 0.93 9.24
C LYS A 17 3.59 0.71 9.37
N ARG A 18 2.80 1.80 9.37
CA ARG A 18 1.35 1.71 9.45
C ARG A 18 0.76 0.93 8.27
N LEU A 19 1.22 1.17 7.04
CA LEU A 19 0.71 0.51 5.84
C LEU A 19 1.03 -0.99 5.79
N VAL A 20 2.21 -1.38 6.27
CA VAL A 20 2.56 -2.79 6.46
C VAL A 20 1.64 -3.45 7.51
N GLU A 21 1.37 -2.78 8.62
CA GLU A 21 0.56 -3.34 9.71
C GLU A 21 -0.93 -3.49 9.39
N VAL A 22 -1.51 -2.59 8.59
CA VAL A 22 -2.96 -2.57 8.34
C VAL A 22 -3.40 -3.48 7.20
N CYS A 23 -2.50 -3.88 6.30
CA CYS A 23 -2.89 -4.69 5.16
C CYS A 23 -3.04 -6.16 5.58
N PRO A 24 -4.24 -6.76 5.47
CA PRO A 24 -4.48 -8.12 5.95
C PRO A 24 -3.81 -9.22 5.10
N VAL A 25 -3.29 -8.86 3.94
CA VAL A 25 -2.68 -9.78 2.95
C VAL A 25 -1.27 -9.33 2.55
N ASP A 26 -0.64 -8.45 3.34
CA ASP A 26 0.76 -8.07 3.20
C ASP A 26 1.15 -7.56 1.79
N ILE A 27 0.33 -6.72 1.15
CA ILE A 27 0.68 -6.13 -0.16
C ILE A 27 1.72 -5.02 -0.07
N PHE A 28 2.11 -4.61 1.15
CA PHE A 28 3.11 -3.57 1.40
C PHE A 28 4.29 -4.16 2.17
N ALA A 29 5.50 -3.71 1.84
CA ALA A 29 6.71 -4.00 2.58
C ALA A 29 7.62 -2.78 2.64
N VAL A 30 8.56 -2.79 3.59
CA VAL A 30 9.64 -1.79 3.64
C VAL A 30 10.91 -2.42 3.09
N ASP A 31 11.43 -1.85 2.00
CA ASP A 31 12.73 -2.20 1.42
C ASP A 31 13.71 -1.04 1.66
N GLY A 32 14.63 -1.26 2.60
CA GLY A 32 15.51 -0.21 3.10
C GLY A 32 14.71 0.92 3.76
N ALA A 33 14.69 2.08 3.11
CA ALA A 33 13.94 3.26 3.56
C ALA A 33 12.64 3.50 2.79
N ARG A 34 12.32 2.68 1.77
CA ARG A 34 11.18 2.90 0.89
C ARG A 34 10.04 1.94 1.21
N LEU A 35 8.81 2.43 1.10
CA LEU A 35 7.63 1.58 1.02
C LEU A 35 7.50 1.05 -0.41
N VAL A 36 7.36 -0.27 -0.54
CA VAL A 36 7.20 -0.98 -1.81
C VAL A 36 5.94 -1.84 -1.79
N THR A 37 5.42 -2.13 -2.98
CA THR A 37 4.37 -3.12 -3.17
C THR A 37 4.98 -4.53 -3.25
N VAL A 38 4.30 -5.50 -2.65
CA VAL A 38 4.61 -6.93 -2.77
C VAL A 38 3.74 -7.48 -3.90
N GLU A 39 4.24 -7.38 -5.15
CA GLU A 39 3.47 -7.70 -6.36
C GLU A 39 2.79 -9.06 -6.31
N LYS A 40 3.45 -10.09 -5.76
CA LYS A 40 2.90 -11.45 -5.62
C LYS A 40 1.66 -11.55 -4.72
N ASN A 41 1.42 -10.56 -3.87
CA ASN A 41 0.29 -10.52 -2.94
C ASN A 41 -0.84 -9.60 -3.44
N LEU A 42 -0.65 -8.86 -4.55
CA LEU A 42 -1.65 -7.92 -5.04
C LEU A 42 -2.97 -8.58 -5.43
N ASP A 43 -2.93 -9.84 -5.87
CA ASP A 43 -4.12 -10.60 -6.25
C ASP A 43 -4.95 -11.07 -5.03
N GLU A 44 -4.34 -11.07 -3.83
CA GLU A 44 -5.03 -11.41 -2.58
C GLU A 44 -5.76 -10.19 -1.96
N CYS A 45 -5.59 -9.00 -2.54
CA CYS A 45 -6.20 -7.79 -2.00
C CYS A 45 -7.73 -7.87 -2.02
N THR A 46 -8.32 -7.73 -0.84
CA THR A 46 -9.77 -7.87 -0.61
C THR A 46 -10.55 -6.56 -0.74
N LEU A 47 -9.90 -5.45 -1.14
CA LEU A 47 -10.51 -4.11 -1.24
C LEU A 47 -11.13 -3.65 0.09
N CYS A 48 -10.41 -3.87 1.19
CA CYS A 48 -10.85 -3.49 2.54
C CYS A 48 -10.68 -2.00 2.87
N ASP A 49 -10.10 -1.20 1.97
CA ASP A 49 -9.81 0.25 2.11
C ASP A 49 -8.89 0.66 3.27
N LEU A 50 -8.40 -0.27 4.09
CA LEU A 50 -7.54 0.04 5.26
C LEU A 50 -6.26 0.80 4.92
N CYS A 51 -5.66 0.55 3.76
CA CYS A 51 -4.47 1.29 3.31
C CYS A 51 -4.79 2.72 2.85
N ILE A 52 -5.98 2.94 2.29
CA ILE A 52 -6.48 4.27 1.92
C ILE A 52 -6.77 5.06 3.20
N ASP A 53 -7.49 4.47 4.15
CA ASP A 53 -7.77 5.09 5.44
C ASP A 53 -6.49 5.47 6.22
N ALA A 54 -5.46 4.62 6.13
CA ALA A 54 -4.18 4.85 6.80
C ALA A 54 -3.32 5.95 6.18
N SER A 55 -3.49 6.25 4.89
CA SER A 55 -2.59 7.13 4.13
C SER A 55 -3.26 8.34 3.49
N GLY A 56 -4.60 8.42 3.55
CA GLY A 56 -5.37 9.45 2.88
C GLY A 56 -5.31 9.31 1.36
N ASP A 57 -4.90 10.37 0.68
CA ASP A 57 -4.81 10.45 -0.78
C ASP A 57 -3.50 9.89 -1.36
N LYS A 58 -2.58 9.44 -0.50
CA LYS A 58 -1.22 9.02 -0.87
C LYS A 58 -1.12 7.56 -1.33
N VAL A 59 -2.14 6.73 -1.07
CA VAL A 59 -2.25 5.39 -1.66
C VAL A 59 -3.55 5.33 -2.48
N LYS A 60 -3.44 4.81 -3.70
CA LYS A 60 -4.60 4.55 -4.56
C LYS A 60 -4.60 3.11 -5.03
N VAL A 61 -5.72 2.43 -4.85
CA VAL A 61 -5.94 1.08 -5.38
C VAL A 61 -6.75 1.18 -6.66
N VAL A 62 -6.19 0.73 -7.78
CA VAL A 62 -6.79 0.82 -9.12
C VAL A 62 -7.10 -0.59 -9.61
N LYS A 63 -8.38 -0.87 -9.85
CA LYS A 63 -8.81 -2.06 -10.59
C LYS A 63 -8.47 -1.86 -12.07
N LEU A 64 -7.69 -2.78 -12.63
CA LEU A 64 -7.32 -2.73 -14.04
C LEU A 64 -8.37 -3.39 -14.95
N TYR A 65 -9.22 -4.25 -14.38
CA TYR A 65 -10.24 -5.03 -15.07
C TYR A 65 -11.47 -5.19 -14.15
N GLU A 66 -12.66 -5.41 -14.73
CA GLU A 66 -13.94 -5.58 -14.02
C GLU A 66 -14.15 -7.00 -13.48
#